data_AF-X1A4U2-F1
#
_entry.id   AF-X1A4U2-F1
#
_cell.length_a   1.000
_cell.length_b   1.000
_cell.length_c   1.000
_cell.angle_alpha   90.00
_cell.angle_beta   90.00
_cell.angle_gamma   90.00
#
_symmetry.space_group_name_H-M   'P 1'
#
loop_
_entity.id
_entity.type
_entity.pdbx_description
1 polymer ?
#
loop_
_entity_poly.entity_id
_entity_poly.type
_entity_poly.pdbx_seq_one_letter_code
_entity_poly.pdbx_strand_id
1 'polypeptide(L)'
;MMVISIQLLDMIKKYKIISIIGMGKNTGKTTTLNHIIRNFKGNLGITSIGRDGEKYDVITRLPKPRIYVEKETYVATAEQSLDNSNIKMEFIKTTGFNTPLGVVKILKAMSSGYIELAGPSINKYLSNICLELINLGCDIILVDGAFDRKSYAAPVISDATILSTGASISENMHKVVDLTAHIVKLLTIENEKEEKYSNWLMK
;
A
#
# COMPACT_ATOMS: atom_id res chain seq x y z
N MET A 1 2.06 -7.97 23.44
CA MET A 1 1.76 -7.09 22.29
C MET A 1 2.93 -6.18 21.90
N MET A 2 3.68 -5.59 22.85
CA MET A 2 4.81 -4.69 22.55
C MET A 2 6.02 -5.37 21.86
N VAL A 3 6.30 -6.64 22.18
CA VAL A 3 7.44 -7.40 21.60
C VAL A 3 7.25 -7.68 20.09
N ILE A 4 6.03 -8.02 19.66
CA ILE A 4 5.70 -8.31 18.26
C ILE A 4 5.80 -7.04 17.40
N SER A 5 5.47 -5.89 18.00
CA SER A 5 5.54 -4.58 17.34
C SER A 5 6.97 -4.20 16.95
N ILE A 6 7.93 -4.41 17.86
CA ILE A 6 9.35 -4.10 17.63
C ILE A 6 9.91 -5.00 16.53
N GLN A 7 9.59 -6.30 16.57
CA GLN A 7 10.07 -7.27 15.58
C GLN A 7 9.63 -6.92 14.15
N LEU A 8 8.37 -6.53 13.93
CA LEU A 8 7.90 -6.17 12.60
C LEU A 8 8.63 -4.96 12.03
N LEU A 9 8.76 -3.88 12.81
CA LEU A 9 9.44 -2.66 12.38
C LEU A 9 10.92 -2.91 12.06
N ASP A 10 11.58 -3.73 12.89
CA ASP A 10 12.98 -4.11 12.67
C ASP A 10 13.18 -4.93 11.40
N MET A 11 12.21 -5.77 11.02
CA MET A 11 12.27 -6.54 9.78
C MET A 11 12.11 -5.65 8.54
N ILE A 12 11.27 -4.61 8.64
CA ILE A 12 10.88 -3.81 7.48
C ILE A 12 11.75 -2.56 7.25
N LYS A 13 12.44 -2.05 8.27
CA LYS A 13 13.22 -0.78 8.20
C LYS A 13 14.35 -0.75 7.16
N LYS A 14 14.77 -1.91 6.65
CA LYS A 14 15.81 -2.04 5.62
C LYS A 14 15.27 -1.88 4.19
N TYR A 15 13.95 -1.84 4.03
CA TYR A 15 13.27 -1.71 2.74
C TYR A 15 12.70 -0.31 2.59
N LYS A 16 12.73 0.24 1.38
CA LYS A 16 12.20 1.59 1.13
C LYS A 16 10.74 1.55 0.73
N ILE A 17 10.35 0.62 -0.15
CA ILE A 17 8.97 0.50 -0.62
C ILE A 17 8.38 -0.81 -0.11
N ILE A 18 7.36 -0.71 0.73
CA ILE A 18 6.70 -1.86 1.34
C ILE A 18 5.25 -1.88 0.88
N SER A 19 4.86 -2.97 0.21
CA SER A 19 3.45 -3.21 -0.10
C SER A 19 2.79 -3.99 1.03
N ILE A 20 1.55 -3.62 1.37
CA ILE A 20 0.72 -4.36 2.32
C ILE A 20 -0.48 -4.89 1.55
N ILE A 21 -0.61 -6.21 1.48
CA ILE A 21 -1.68 -6.89 0.75
C ILE A 21 -2.41 -7.81 1.72
N GLY A 22 -3.71 -8.03 1.50
CA GLY A 22 -4.51 -8.93 2.33
C GLY A 22 -5.26 -9.93 1.48
N MET A 23 -5.17 -11.22 1.79
CA MET A 23 -5.74 -12.33 1.00
C MET A 23 -7.29 -12.31 0.86
N GLY A 24 -7.93 -11.36 1.51
CA GLY A 24 -9.36 -11.14 1.48
C GLY A 24 -9.73 -9.92 2.32
N LYS A 25 -11.02 -9.58 2.36
CA LYS A 25 -11.53 -8.53 3.24
C LYS A 25 -11.33 -8.92 4.71
N ASN A 26 -11.12 -7.92 5.56
CA ASN A 26 -10.98 -8.07 7.02
C ASN A 26 -9.85 -9.00 7.47
N THR A 27 -8.80 -9.18 6.66
CA THR A 27 -7.62 -10.01 6.99
C THR A 27 -6.58 -9.29 7.87
N GLY A 28 -6.83 -8.04 8.27
CA GLY A 28 -5.91 -7.27 9.13
C GLY A 28 -4.96 -6.31 8.40
N LYS A 29 -5.12 -6.12 7.08
CA LYS A 29 -4.28 -5.25 6.26
C LYS A 29 -4.18 -3.82 6.80
N THR A 30 -5.32 -3.14 6.93
CA THR A 30 -5.37 -1.75 7.41
C THR A 30 -4.94 -1.63 8.87
N THR A 31 -5.19 -2.66 9.68
CA THR A 31 -4.67 -2.72 11.07
C THR A 31 -3.15 -2.74 11.08
N THR A 32 -2.53 -3.54 10.20
CA THR A 32 -1.07 -3.61 10.05
C THR A 32 -0.50 -2.30 9.51
N LEU A 33 -1.15 -1.69 8.52
CA LEU A 33 -0.78 -0.37 8.00
C LEU A 33 -0.76 0.68 9.11
N ASN A 34 -1.87 0.84 9.84
CA ASN A 34 -1.98 1.79 10.96
C ASN A 34 -0.96 1.49 12.07
N HIS A 35 -0.67 0.21 12.31
CA HIS A 35 0.35 -0.19 13.27
C HIS A 35 1.74 0.30 12.86
N ILE A 36 2.11 0.18 11.58
CA ILE A 36 3.40 0.68 11.08
C ILE A 36 3.43 2.20 11.16
N ILE A 37 2.39 2.89 10.68
CA ILE A 37 2.32 4.37 10.70
C ILE A 37 2.54 4.92 12.11
N ARG A 38 1.87 4.35 13.11
CA ARG A 38 1.93 4.82 14.50
C ARG A 38 3.30 4.61 15.16
N ASN A 39 3.97 3.51 14.82
CA ASN A 39 5.17 3.08 15.55
C ASN A 39 6.47 3.36 14.81
N PHE A 40 6.43 3.58 13.49
CA PHE A 40 7.61 3.96 12.73
C PHE A 40 8.11 5.35 13.15
N LYS A 41 9.44 5.50 13.24
CA LYS A 41 10.11 6.76 13.57
C LYS A 41 10.98 7.14 12.37
N GLY A 42 10.52 8.12 11.60
CA GLY A 42 11.16 8.57 10.38
C GLY A 42 10.16 9.26 9.45
N ASN A 43 10.63 9.67 8.28
CA ASN A 43 9.81 10.29 7.25
C ASN A 43 9.04 9.20 6.50
N LEU A 44 7.71 9.26 6.57
CA LEU A 44 6.84 8.26 5.99
C LEU A 44 6.15 8.79 4.73
N GLY A 45 6.19 8.00 3.66
CA GLY A 45 5.36 8.18 2.48
C GLY A 45 4.23 7.15 2.46
N ILE A 46 3.03 7.54 2.05
CA ILE A 46 1.90 6.60 1.95
C ILE A 46 1.15 6.82 0.64
N THR A 47 0.79 5.73 -0.03
CA THR A 47 -0.12 5.71 -1.17
C THR A 47 -0.88 4.39 -1.23
N SER A 48 -1.75 4.20 -2.22
CA SER A 48 -2.50 2.97 -2.41
C SER A 48 -2.52 2.51 -3.87
N ILE A 49 -2.88 1.25 -4.10
CA ILE A 49 -3.19 0.74 -5.44
C ILE A 49 -4.70 0.82 -5.65
N GLY A 50 -5.13 1.74 -6.50
CA GLY A 50 -6.55 2.04 -6.64
C GLY A 50 -7.11 2.65 -5.35
N ARG A 51 -8.43 2.58 -5.19
CA ARG A 51 -9.13 3.20 -4.06
C ARG A 51 -9.11 2.30 -2.82
N ASP A 52 -8.66 2.85 -1.70
CA ASP A 52 -8.71 2.23 -0.38
C ASP A 52 -9.07 3.25 0.73
N GLY A 53 -9.60 2.78 1.86
CA GLY A 53 -10.04 3.66 2.96
C GLY A 53 -11.45 4.26 2.80
N GLU A 54 -12.29 3.67 1.95
CA GLU A 54 -13.72 4.00 1.84
C GLU A 54 -14.42 3.93 3.22
N LYS A 55 -15.23 4.94 3.59
CA LYS A 55 -15.97 4.97 4.87
C LYS A 55 -16.87 3.75 5.08
N TYR A 56 -17.36 3.14 4.00
CA TYR A 56 -18.24 1.99 4.01
C TYR A 56 -17.79 1.00 2.94
N ASP A 57 -17.78 -0.29 3.26
CA ASP A 57 -17.67 -1.32 2.25
C ASP A 57 -18.95 -1.32 1.40
N VAL A 58 -18.83 -1.13 0.08
CA VAL A 58 -19.97 -1.09 -0.86
C VAL A 58 -20.82 -2.36 -0.81
N ILE A 59 -20.23 -3.50 -0.40
CA ILE A 59 -20.89 -4.80 -0.34
C ILE A 59 -21.45 -5.05 1.07
N THR A 60 -20.67 -4.79 2.13
CA THR A 60 -21.07 -5.17 3.50
C THR A 60 -21.69 -4.04 4.32
N ARG A 61 -21.62 -2.77 3.86
CA ARG A 61 -22.08 -1.55 4.56
C ARG A 61 -21.49 -1.34 5.96
N LEU A 62 -20.47 -2.13 6.34
CA LEU A 62 -19.77 -1.99 7.61
C LEU A 62 -18.71 -0.87 7.51
N PRO A 63 -18.46 -0.14 8.61
CA PRO A 63 -17.39 0.85 8.66
C PRO A 63 -16.03 0.16 8.49
N LYS A 64 -15.27 0.53 7.45
CA LYS A 64 -13.89 0.06 7.29
C LYS A 64 -12.98 0.84 8.24
N PRO A 65 -11.94 0.21 8.82
CA PRO A 65 -10.91 0.95 9.55
C PRO A 65 -10.30 2.01 8.64
N ARG A 66 -10.36 3.29 9.07
CA ARG A 66 -9.76 4.41 8.33
C ARG A 66 -8.25 4.44 8.57
N ILE A 67 -7.51 5.01 7.64
CA ILE A 67 -6.06 5.17 7.73
C ILE A 67 -5.78 6.41 8.57
N TYR A 68 -5.06 6.26 9.68
CA TYR A 68 -4.67 7.36 10.55
C TYR A 68 -3.22 7.71 10.27
N VAL A 69 -2.98 8.92 9.76
CA VAL A 69 -1.63 9.41 9.46
C VAL A 69 -1.18 10.42 10.51
N GLU A 70 0.11 10.36 10.82
CA GLU A 70 0.74 11.31 11.73
C GLU A 70 1.14 12.58 10.99
N LYS A 71 1.25 13.69 11.73
CA LYS A 71 1.85 14.92 11.22
C LYS A 71 3.21 14.65 10.57
N GLU A 72 3.55 15.42 9.53
CA GLU A 72 4.75 15.32 8.69
C GLU A 72 4.77 14.13 7.70
N THR A 73 3.76 13.25 7.71
CA THR A 73 3.63 12.16 6.73
C THR A 73 3.36 12.72 5.32
N TYR A 74 4.08 12.24 4.32
CA TYR A 74 3.78 12.50 2.92
C TYR A 74 2.71 11.52 2.41
N VAL A 75 1.73 12.04 1.69
CA VAL A 75 0.59 11.27 1.18
C VAL A 75 0.44 11.53 -0.32
N ALA A 76 0.36 10.45 -1.10
CA ALA A 76 -0.01 10.51 -2.51
C ALA A 76 -1.39 9.89 -2.72
N THR A 77 -2.40 10.72 -3.01
CA THR A 77 -3.80 10.32 -3.14
C THR A 77 -4.55 11.18 -4.17
N ALA A 78 -5.65 10.67 -4.73
CA ALA A 78 -6.48 11.37 -5.69
C ALA A 78 -7.27 12.52 -5.04
N GLU A 79 -7.58 13.54 -5.84
CA GLU A 79 -8.30 14.74 -5.38
C GLU A 79 -9.57 14.45 -4.59
N GLN A 80 -10.47 13.61 -5.11
CA GLN A 80 -11.75 13.34 -4.43
C GLN A 80 -11.57 12.59 -3.09
N SER A 81 -10.45 11.88 -2.89
CA SER A 81 -10.15 11.24 -1.62
C SER A 81 -9.72 12.24 -0.54
N LEU A 82 -9.24 13.43 -0.94
CA LEU A 82 -8.95 14.52 0.00
C LEU A 82 -10.22 15.07 0.64
N ASP A 83 -11.32 15.18 -0.11
CA ASP A 83 -12.60 15.68 0.40
C ASP A 83 -13.19 14.79 1.50
N ASN A 84 -12.84 13.50 1.48
CA ASN A 84 -13.24 12.53 2.50
C ASN A 84 -12.25 12.41 3.66
N SER A 85 -11.14 13.15 3.61
CA SER A 85 -10.09 13.16 4.63
C SER A 85 -10.35 14.27 5.65
N ASN A 86 -10.10 13.99 6.93
CA ASN A 86 -10.32 14.96 8.02
C ASN A 86 -8.97 15.34 8.66
N ILE A 87 -8.18 16.09 7.91
CA ILE A 87 -6.79 16.43 8.22
C ILE A 87 -6.37 17.69 7.46
N LYS A 88 -5.47 18.50 8.04
CA LYS A 88 -4.85 19.62 7.33
C LYS A 88 -3.68 19.11 6.48
N MET A 89 -3.69 19.43 5.20
CA MET A 89 -2.66 19.01 4.25
C MET A 89 -2.02 20.24 3.58
N GLU A 90 -0.71 20.21 3.44
CA GLU A 90 0.05 21.13 2.59
C GLU A 90 0.22 20.49 1.21
N PHE A 91 -0.13 21.22 0.16
CA PHE A 91 0.06 20.76 -1.21
C PHE A 91 1.55 20.85 -1.61
N ILE A 92 2.09 19.76 -2.15
CA ILE A 92 3.48 19.72 -2.64
C ILE A 92 3.49 19.74 -4.18
N LYS A 93 2.72 18.85 -4.82
CA LYS A 93 2.78 18.64 -6.27
C LYS A 93 1.56 17.91 -6.82
N THR A 94 1.20 18.20 -8.07
CA THR A 94 0.30 17.38 -8.89
C THR A 94 1.13 16.41 -9.74
N THR A 95 0.78 15.13 -9.75
CA THR A 95 1.58 14.08 -10.44
C THR A 95 1.23 13.92 -11.92
N GLY A 96 0.06 14.38 -12.35
CA GLY A 96 -0.48 14.15 -13.70
C GLY A 96 -1.04 12.74 -13.93
N PHE A 97 -0.98 11.85 -12.93
CA PHE A 97 -1.54 10.51 -13.03
C PHE A 97 -3.03 10.52 -12.68
N ASN A 98 -3.87 10.15 -13.64
CA ASN A 98 -5.31 10.14 -13.46
C ASN A 98 -5.80 8.82 -12.86
N THR A 99 -6.80 8.94 -11.99
CA THR A 99 -7.63 7.85 -11.49
C THR A 99 -9.09 8.18 -11.76
N PRO A 100 -10.04 7.23 -11.61
CA PRO A 100 -11.47 7.55 -11.64
C PRO A 100 -11.90 8.60 -10.60
N LEU A 101 -11.10 8.81 -9.55
CA LEU A 101 -11.33 9.78 -8.47
C LEU A 101 -10.57 11.10 -8.66
N GLY A 102 -10.05 11.35 -9.86
CA GLY A 102 -9.27 12.55 -10.19
C GLY A 102 -7.76 12.30 -10.23
N VAL A 103 -7.01 13.39 -10.39
CA VAL A 103 -5.55 13.34 -10.50
C VAL A 103 -4.92 13.07 -9.13
N VAL A 104 -3.87 12.26 -9.09
CA VAL A 104 -3.11 12.01 -7.87
C VAL A 104 -2.25 13.23 -7.52
N LYS A 105 -2.37 13.71 -6.29
CA LYS A 105 -1.56 14.78 -5.71
C LYS A 105 -0.64 14.21 -4.64
N ILE A 106 0.53 14.83 -4.47
CA ILE A 106 1.43 14.62 -3.35
C ILE A 106 1.24 15.78 -2.39
N LEU A 107 1.00 15.44 -1.12
CA LEU A 107 0.74 16.38 -0.03
C LEU A 107 1.54 15.99 1.21
N LYS A 108 1.69 16.92 2.14
CA LYS A 108 2.29 16.70 3.46
C LYS A 108 1.26 16.96 4.55
N ALA A 109 1.14 16.04 5.51
CA ALA A 109 0.22 16.18 6.63
C ALA A 109 0.70 17.24 7.62
N MET A 110 -0.10 18.28 7.85
CA MET A 110 0.20 19.38 8.77
C MET A 110 -0.34 19.14 10.19
N SER A 111 -1.18 18.12 10.34
CA SER A 111 -1.75 17.63 11.61
C SER A 111 -1.94 16.12 11.50
N SER A 112 -2.00 15.37 12.61
CA SER A 112 -2.42 13.96 12.57
C SER A 112 -3.93 13.84 12.32
N GLY A 113 -4.37 12.83 11.57
CA GLY A 113 -5.78 12.69 11.22
C GLY A 113 -6.09 11.50 10.32
N TYR A 114 -7.37 11.36 9.98
CA TYR A 114 -7.84 10.26 9.13
C TYR A 114 -7.89 10.65 7.65
N ILE A 115 -7.39 9.77 6.79
CA ILE A 115 -7.40 9.97 5.33
C ILE A 115 -8.12 8.86 4.59
N GLU A 116 -8.51 9.16 3.35
CA GLU A 116 -8.85 8.19 2.30
C GLU A 116 -7.72 8.17 1.26
N LEU A 117 -7.35 6.98 0.77
CA LEU A 117 -6.28 6.80 -0.20
C LEU A 117 -6.83 6.35 -1.55
N ALA A 118 -6.43 7.02 -2.61
CA ALA A 118 -6.65 6.55 -3.96
C ALA A 118 -5.42 6.83 -4.81
N GLY A 119 -4.60 5.82 -5.03
CA GLY A 119 -3.49 5.89 -5.96
C GLY A 119 -3.81 5.28 -7.32
N PRO A 120 -2.85 5.34 -8.26
CA PRO A 120 -3.05 4.87 -9.61
C PRO A 120 -3.17 3.35 -9.65
N SER A 121 -3.95 2.85 -10.61
CA SER A 121 -4.02 1.41 -10.90
C SER A 121 -2.96 0.94 -11.90
N ILE A 122 -2.02 1.80 -12.31
CA ILE A 122 -0.99 1.49 -13.30
C ILE A 122 0.37 1.44 -12.60
N ASN A 123 1.06 0.30 -12.73
CA ASN A 123 2.34 0.01 -12.08
C ASN A 123 3.38 1.12 -12.31
N LYS A 124 3.58 1.53 -13.57
CA LYS A 124 4.51 2.60 -13.93
C LYS A 124 4.23 3.92 -13.19
N TYR A 125 2.96 4.27 -13.01
CA TYR A 125 2.58 5.51 -12.33
C TYR A 125 2.81 5.40 -10.82
N LEU A 126 2.52 4.24 -10.24
CA LEU A 126 2.79 3.97 -8.84
C LEU A 126 4.29 4.00 -8.54
N SER A 127 5.12 3.39 -9.39
CA SER A 127 6.59 3.46 -9.28
C SER A 127 7.08 4.90 -9.31
N ASN A 128 6.58 5.72 -10.24
CA ASN A 128 6.95 7.14 -10.30
C ASN A 128 6.55 7.89 -9.03
N ILE A 129 5.34 7.66 -8.50
CA ILE A 129 4.92 8.26 -7.22
C ILE A 129 5.85 7.85 -6.09
N CYS A 130 6.22 6.57 -6.00
CA CYS A 130 7.13 6.10 -4.96
C CYS A 130 8.50 6.80 -5.08
N LEU A 131 9.05 6.91 -6.30
CA LEU A 131 10.31 7.65 -6.52
C LEU A 131 10.22 9.12 -6.09
N GLU A 132 9.10 9.79 -6.37
CA GLU A 132 8.87 11.17 -5.93
C GLU A 132 8.84 11.28 -4.40
N LEU A 133 8.20 10.33 -3.71
CA LEU A 133 8.18 10.28 -2.25
C LEU A 133 9.59 10.02 -1.66
N ILE A 134 10.40 9.17 -2.30
CA ILE A 134 11.82 8.97 -1.93
C ILE A 134 12.59 10.30 -2.09
N ASN A 135 12.40 11.01 -3.20
CA ASN A 135 13.07 12.28 -3.47
C ASN A 135 12.67 13.40 -2.48
N LEU A 136 11.48 13.30 -1.88
CA LEU A 136 11.04 14.16 -0.79
C LEU A 136 11.62 13.77 0.58
N GLY A 137 12.45 12.73 0.63
CA GLY A 137 13.16 12.30 1.84
C GLY A 137 12.39 11.28 2.68
N CYS A 138 11.41 10.57 2.12
CA CYS A 138 10.76 9.46 2.82
C CYS A 138 11.74 8.29 3.01
N ASP A 139 11.89 7.83 4.26
CA ASP A 139 12.70 6.66 4.62
C ASP A 139 11.99 5.37 4.21
N ILE A 140 10.66 5.34 4.41
CA ILE A 140 9.78 4.23 4.06
C ILE A 140 8.56 4.77 3.33
N ILE A 141 8.11 4.02 2.33
CA ILE A 141 6.88 4.22 1.59
C ILE A 141 6.00 3.00 1.78
N LEU A 142 4.79 3.22 2.30
CA LEU A 142 3.77 2.19 2.45
C LEU A 142 2.79 2.28 1.29
N VAL A 143 2.61 1.16 0.61
CA VAL A 143 1.63 1.01 -0.48
C VAL A 143 0.50 0.12 0.02
N ASP A 144 -0.67 0.71 0.25
CA ASP A 144 -1.87 -0.05 0.61
C ASP A 144 -2.48 -0.73 -0.63
N GLY A 145 -2.40 -2.05 -0.70
CA GLY A 145 -2.79 -2.83 -1.88
C GLY A 145 -3.95 -3.79 -1.62
N ALA A 146 -4.82 -3.99 -2.61
CA ALA A 146 -5.80 -5.08 -2.59
C ALA A 146 -5.23 -6.31 -3.31
N PHE A 147 -5.25 -7.48 -2.64
CA PHE A 147 -4.78 -8.75 -3.21
C PHE A 147 -5.59 -9.19 -4.45
N ASP A 148 -6.86 -8.80 -4.55
CA ASP A 148 -7.78 -9.19 -5.64
C ASP A 148 -7.33 -8.77 -7.04
N ARG A 149 -6.29 -7.96 -7.14
CA ARG A 149 -5.67 -7.61 -8.42
C ARG A 149 -4.34 -8.34 -8.52
N LYS A 150 -4.38 -9.52 -9.13
CA LYS A 150 -3.27 -10.46 -9.40
C LYS A 150 -1.98 -9.85 -10.00
N SER A 151 -1.96 -8.57 -10.35
CA SER A 151 -0.89 -7.90 -11.13
C SER A 151 0.00 -6.94 -10.31
N TYR A 152 -0.30 -6.70 -9.02
CA TYR A 152 0.25 -5.54 -8.29
C TYR A 152 1.05 -5.88 -7.03
N ALA A 153 1.01 -7.14 -6.58
CA ALA A 153 1.99 -7.67 -5.64
C ALA A 153 3.32 -8.04 -6.33
N ALA A 154 3.50 -7.59 -7.58
CA ALA A 154 4.69 -7.87 -8.35
C ALA A 154 5.91 -7.26 -7.63
N PRO A 155 7.01 -8.03 -7.48
CA PRO A 155 8.30 -7.54 -6.97
C PRO A 155 8.91 -6.36 -7.76
N VAL A 156 8.21 -5.88 -8.79
CA VAL A 156 8.65 -4.80 -9.69
C VAL A 156 8.60 -3.42 -9.03
N ILE A 157 7.75 -3.22 -8.00
CA ILE A 157 7.57 -1.89 -7.37
C ILE A 157 8.03 -1.87 -5.91
N SER A 158 7.71 -2.90 -5.14
CA SER A 158 8.02 -2.96 -3.71
C SER A 158 9.24 -3.84 -3.44
N ASP A 159 10.13 -3.35 -2.58
CA ASP A 159 11.30 -4.11 -2.10
C ASP A 159 10.90 -5.23 -1.13
N ALA A 160 9.73 -5.08 -0.48
CA ALA A 160 9.15 -6.07 0.42
C ALA A 160 7.62 -6.05 0.38
N THR A 161 7.02 -7.19 0.73
CA THR A 161 5.57 -7.36 0.78
C THR A 161 5.16 -7.94 2.13
N ILE A 162 4.19 -7.32 2.79
CA ILE A 162 3.52 -7.83 3.98
C ILE A 162 2.19 -8.45 3.55
N LEU A 163 2.06 -9.77 3.73
CA LEU A 163 0.85 -10.52 3.44
C LEU A 163 0.00 -10.68 4.71
N SER A 164 -1.17 -10.06 4.73
CA SER A 164 -2.18 -10.22 5.79
C SER A 164 -3.11 -11.39 5.46
N THR A 165 -3.25 -12.32 6.39
CA THR A 165 -4.10 -13.52 6.28
C THR A 165 -4.89 -13.73 7.58
N GLY A 166 -5.93 -14.56 7.55
CA GLY A 166 -6.68 -14.88 8.76
C GLY A 166 -7.99 -15.63 8.51
N ALA A 167 -8.75 -15.78 9.58
CA ALA A 167 -10.00 -16.57 9.61
C ALA A 167 -11.09 -16.07 8.65
N SER A 168 -11.01 -14.82 8.15
CA SER A 168 -11.96 -14.31 7.16
C SER A 168 -11.85 -15.00 5.79
N ILE A 169 -10.78 -15.76 5.54
CA ILE A 169 -10.54 -16.49 4.29
C ILE A 169 -11.29 -17.82 4.28
N SER A 170 -11.35 -18.52 5.41
CA SER A 170 -12.05 -19.79 5.56
C SER A 170 -12.23 -20.14 7.02
N GLU A 171 -13.35 -20.81 7.33
CA GLU A 171 -13.60 -21.44 8.63
C GLU A 171 -12.68 -22.65 8.89
N ASN A 172 -12.05 -23.22 7.86
CA ASN A 172 -11.09 -24.31 7.99
C ASN A 172 -9.66 -23.77 8.05
N MET A 173 -9.00 -23.94 9.20
CA MET A 173 -7.62 -23.49 9.42
C MET A 173 -6.62 -24.07 8.42
N HIS A 174 -6.74 -25.36 8.06
CA HIS A 174 -5.83 -25.97 7.09
C HIS A 174 -5.92 -25.28 5.72
N LYS A 175 -7.14 -24.96 5.29
CA LYS A 175 -7.35 -24.22 4.05
C LYS A 175 -6.74 -22.81 4.09
N VAL A 176 -6.82 -22.12 5.23
CA VAL A 176 -6.17 -20.81 5.41
C VAL A 176 -4.65 -20.94 5.29
N VAL A 177 -4.06 -21.94 5.94
CA VAL A 177 -2.62 -22.22 5.88
C VAL A 177 -2.18 -22.54 4.44
N ASP A 178 -2.88 -23.46 3.76
CA ASP A 178 -2.54 -23.89 2.41
C ASP A 178 -2.60 -22.76 1.39
N LEU A 179 -3.67 -21.95 1.45
CA LEU A 179 -3.81 -20.77 0.59
C LEU A 179 -2.70 -19.75 0.90
N THR A 180 -2.42 -19.50 2.18
CA THR A 180 -1.37 -18.55 2.57
C THR A 180 0.00 -19.01 2.05
N ALA A 181 0.35 -20.27 2.28
CA ALA A 181 1.60 -20.86 1.81
C ALA A 181 1.72 -20.80 0.28
N HIS A 182 0.62 -21.04 -0.44
CA HIS A 182 0.57 -20.91 -1.89
C HIS A 182 0.88 -19.49 -2.35
N ILE A 183 0.27 -18.46 -1.73
CA ILE A 183 0.54 -17.07 -2.08
C ILE A 183 1.95 -16.64 -1.72
N VAL A 184 2.45 -17.01 -0.54
CA VAL A 184 3.85 -16.74 -0.17
C VAL A 184 4.78 -17.34 -1.22
N LYS A 185 4.55 -18.60 -1.62
CA LYS A 185 5.34 -19.25 -2.66
C LYS A 185 5.34 -18.42 -3.94
N LEU A 186 4.17 -18.01 -4.45
CA LEU A 186 4.06 -17.19 -5.66
C LEU A 186 4.83 -15.87 -5.57
N LEU A 187 4.78 -15.19 -4.42
CA LEU A 187 5.48 -13.91 -4.19
C LEU A 187 6.99 -14.08 -4.08
N THR A 188 7.46 -15.27 -3.71
CA THR A 188 8.88 -15.61 -3.56
C THR A 188 9.49 -16.28 -4.79
N ILE A 189 8.70 -16.53 -5.84
CA ILE A 189 9.25 -17.05 -7.10
C ILE A 189 10.23 -16.00 -7.64
N GLU A 190 11.44 -16.44 -7.98
CA GLU A 190 12.42 -15.58 -8.63
C GLU A 190 11.85 -15.11 -9.97
N ASN A 191 11.87 -13.79 -10.19
CA ASN A 191 11.52 -13.26 -11.50
C ASN A 191 12.50 -13.82 -12.53
N GLU A 192 11.98 -14.35 -13.64
CA GLU A 192 12.82 -14.54 -14.82
C GLU A 192 13.45 -13.18 -15.16
N LYS A 193 14.78 -13.15 -15.22
CA LYS A 193 15.47 -12.00 -15.83
C LYS A 193 14.92 -11.88 -17.24
N GLU A 194 14.47 -10.69 -17.65
CA GLU A 194 14.17 -10.41 -19.05
C GLU A 194 15.45 -10.59 -19.88
N GLU A 195 15.75 -11.83 -20.26
CA GLU A 195 16.82 -12.16 -21.18
C GLU A 195 16.29 -11.89 -22.59
N LYS A 196 16.53 -10.66 -23.07
CA LYS A 196 16.56 -10.25 -24.49
C LYS A 196 15.50 -10.89 -25.40
N TYR A 197 14.23 -10.55 -25.24
CA TYR A 197 13.25 -10.73 -26.33
C TYR A 197 13.30 -9.63 -27.40
N SER A 198 14.27 -8.70 -27.34
CA SER A 198 14.45 -7.62 -28.33
C SER A 198 14.85 -8.09 -29.74
N ASN A 199 15.26 -9.35 -29.92
CA ASN A 199 15.71 -9.87 -31.22
C ASN A 199 14.62 -10.54 -32.06
N TRP A 200 13.39 -10.73 -31.55
CA TRP A 200 12.35 -11.46 -32.28
C TRP A 200 11.33 -10.57 -32.99
N LEU A 201 11.26 -9.28 -32.67
CA LEU A 201 10.37 -8.30 -33.32
C LEU A 201 11.05 -7.46 -34.42
N MET A 202 12.27 -7.82 -34.83
CA MET A 202 13.01 -7.21 -35.95
C MET A 202 13.36 -8.22 -37.06
N LYS A 203 12.47 -9.16 -37.34
CA LYS A 203 12.50 -9.94 -38.59
C LYS A 203 11.19 -9.78 -39.35
#